data_AF-A0A173TBA9-F1
#
_entry.id   AF-A0A173TBA9-F1
#
_cell.length_a   1.000
_cell.length_b   1.000
_cell.length_c   1.000
_cell.angle_alpha   90.00
_cell.angle_beta   90.00
_cell.angle_gamma   90.00
#
_symmetry.space_group_name_H-M   'P 1'
#
loop_
_entity.id
_entity.type
_entity.pdbx_description
1 polymer ?
#
loop_
_entity_poly.entity_id
_entity_poly.type
_entity_poly.pdbx_seq_one_letter_code
_entity_poly.pdbx_strand_id
1 'polypeptide(L)'
;MNKKIKITAIQEPAIRYITTDGEKFEDPIRAEDHQYDIDTKNERKKCYEKYGIMTNMDILAPSDQIVKECPEILFYLVPGFELDYHDFVMLKANTIDEVDEIFAAFKKEMNEAKKNSLLESFVINGTFPCTFVFCRDCSTMKFSWLRLEKGIEKMKKAVIDAKQKLSLNI
;
A
#
# COMPACT_ATOMS: atom_id res chain seq x y z
N MET A 1 3.37 -32.41 69.03
CA MET A 1 3.17 -32.78 67.61
C MET A 1 3.74 -31.66 66.74
N ASN A 2 4.96 -31.82 66.22
CA ASN A 2 5.62 -30.79 65.40
C ASN A 2 5.03 -30.78 63.99
N LYS A 3 4.19 -29.79 63.66
CA LYS A 3 3.73 -29.59 62.28
C LYS A 3 4.91 -29.05 61.45
N LYS A 4 5.52 -29.92 60.63
CA LYS A 4 6.48 -29.53 59.58
C LYS A 4 5.72 -28.84 58.45
N ILE A 5 5.54 -27.52 58.53
CA ILE A 5 4.94 -26.74 57.45
C ILE A 5 6.01 -26.58 56.36
N LYS A 6 5.73 -27.09 55.16
CA LYS A 6 6.60 -26.97 53.99
C LYS A 6 6.18 -25.74 53.21
N ILE A 7 6.97 -24.66 53.29
CA ILE A 7 6.74 -23.45 52.50
C ILE A 7 7.27 -23.73 51.09
N THR A 8 6.41 -23.57 50.09
CA THR A 8 6.77 -23.71 48.67
C THR A 8 6.51 -22.36 48.01
N ALA A 9 7.52 -21.79 47.36
CA ALA A 9 7.36 -20.55 46.60
C ALA A 9 6.53 -20.88 45.35
N ILE A 10 5.35 -20.26 45.20
CA ILE A 10 4.56 -20.33 43.98
C ILE A 10 5.06 -19.20 43.09
N GLN A 11 5.72 -19.55 41.98
CA GLN A 11 6.04 -18.58 40.94
C GLN A 11 4.73 -18.21 40.24
N GLU A 12 4.37 -16.93 40.24
CA GLU A 12 3.23 -16.46 39.45
C GLU A 12 3.51 -16.72 37.95
N PRO A 13 2.50 -17.14 37.17
CA PRO A 13 2.67 -17.34 35.74
C PRO A 13 2.98 -16.00 35.07
N ALA A 14 4.07 -15.94 34.30
CA ALA A 14 4.34 -14.80 33.44
C ALA A 14 3.18 -14.63 32.45
N ILE A 15 2.49 -13.50 32.49
CA ILE A 15 1.44 -13.16 31.52
C ILE A 15 2.11 -13.03 30.15
N ARG A 16 1.58 -13.75 29.15
CA ARG A 16 2.03 -13.68 27.77
C ARG A 16 0.85 -13.32 26.87
N TYR A 17 1.04 -12.32 26.03
CA TYR A 17 0.11 -11.93 24.98
C TYR A 17 0.42 -12.76 23.74
N ILE A 18 -0.61 -13.37 23.15
CA ILE A 18 -0.44 -14.26 22.00
C ILE A 18 -1.22 -13.67 20.82
N THR A 19 -0.52 -13.37 19.73
CA THR A 19 -1.10 -12.84 18.50
C THR A 19 -1.74 -13.96 17.68
N THR A 20 -2.53 -13.59 16.66
CA THR A 20 -3.31 -14.53 15.83
C THR A 20 -2.46 -15.53 15.05
N ASP A 21 -1.20 -15.20 14.78
CA ASP A 21 -0.19 -16.07 14.17
C ASP A 21 0.53 -16.97 15.19
N GLY A 22 0.22 -16.84 16.49
CA GLY A 22 0.74 -17.66 17.57
C GLY A 22 2.04 -17.16 18.20
N GLU A 23 2.57 -16.00 17.78
CA GLU A 23 3.71 -15.37 18.43
C GLU A 23 3.37 -14.91 19.85
N LYS A 24 4.37 -14.95 20.75
CA LYS A 24 4.19 -14.71 22.18
C LYS A 24 5.04 -13.53 22.63
N PHE A 25 4.39 -12.59 23.31
CA PHE A 25 5.00 -11.36 23.79
C PHE A 25 4.79 -11.21 25.29
N GLU A 26 5.78 -10.64 25.98
CA GLU A 26 5.65 -10.24 27.40
C GLU A 26 5.16 -8.79 27.55
N ASP A 27 5.34 -7.98 26.50
CA ASP A 27 4.89 -6.59 26.42
C ASP A 27 3.59 -6.50 25.61
N PRO A 28 2.47 -6.00 26.19
CA PRO A 28 1.21 -5.86 25.49
C PRO A 28 1.30 -4.92 24.30
N ILE A 29 2.09 -3.85 24.39
CA ILE A 29 2.20 -2.84 23.31
C ILE A 29 2.85 -3.50 22.08
N ARG A 30 3.89 -4.31 22.29
CA ARG A 30 4.52 -5.06 21.19
C ARG A 30 3.60 -6.08 20.56
N ALA A 31 2.77 -6.75 21.36
CA ALA A 31 1.77 -7.69 20.86
C ALA A 31 0.71 -6.98 20.02
N GLU A 32 0.25 -5.82 20.47
CA GLU A 32 -0.69 -4.98 19.74
C GLU A 32 -0.09 -4.47 18.43
N ASP A 33 1.14 -3.95 18.45
CA ASP A 33 1.84 -3.48 17.23
C ASP A 33 2.01 -4.61 16.21
N HIS A 34 2.39 -5.82 16.66
CA HIS A 34 2.55 -6.98 15.78
C HIS A 34 1.21 -7.44 15.18
N GLN A 35 0.17 -7.56 16.02
CA GLN A 35 -1.16 -7.92 15.54
C GLN A 35 -1.70 -6.87 14.56
N TYR A 36 -1.44 -5.60 14.83
CA TYR A 36 -1.81 -4.49 13.98
C TYR A 36 -1.16 -4.59 12.58
N ASP A 37 0.12 -4.96 12.51
CA ASP A 37 0.82 -5.18 11.24
C ASP A 37 0.24 -6.37 10.46
N ILE A 38 -0.14 -7.45 11.14
CA ILE A 38 -0.80 -8.61 10.52
C ILE A 38 -2.14 -8.20 9.93
N ASP A 39 -2.97 -7.51 10.71
CA ASP A 39 -4.31 -7.11 10.28
C ASP A 39 -4.24 -6.17 9.09
N THR A 40 -3.31 -5.21 9.11
CA THR A 40 -3.11 -4.28 7.99
C THR A 40 -2.65 -5.02 6.73
N LYS A 41 -1.75 -6.00 6.84
CA LYS A 41 -1.34 -6.84 5.70
C LYS A 41 -2.53 -7.62 5.12
N ASN A 42 -3.39 -8.15 5.97
CA ASN A 42 -4.58 -8.90 5.57
C ASN A 42 -5.64 -8.01 4.88
N GLU A 43 -5.88 -6.81 5.41
CA GLU A 43 -6.78 -5.83 4.79
C GLU A 43 -6.30 -5.44 3.39
N ARG A 44 -4.99 -5.18 3.25
CA ARG A 44 -4.39 -4.88 1.95
C ARG A 44 -4.55 -6.07 0.99
N LYS A 45 -4.27 -7.30 1.43
CA LYS A 45 -4.48 -8.50 0.63
C LYS A 45 -5.89 -8.59 0.05
N LYS A 46 -6.92 -8.36 0.88
CA LYS A 46 -8.31 -8.32 0.44
C LYS A 46 -8.59 -7.20 -0.56
N CYS A 47 -8.00 -6.02 -0.34
CA CYS A 47 -8.08 -4.90 -1.27
C CYS A 47 -7.50 -5.28 -2.65
N TYR A 48 -6.36 -5.97 -2.69
CA TYR A 48 -5.74 -6.45 -3.93
C TYR A 48 -6.59 -7.52 -4.63
N GLU A 49 -7.11 -8.48 -3.88
CA GLU A 49 -7.99 -9.52 -4.44
C GLU A 49 -9.25 -8.92 -5.07
N LYS A 50 -9.73 -7.77 -4.56
CA LYS A 50 -10.93 -7.10 -5.05
C LYS A 50 -10.68 -6.13 -6.20
N TYR A 51 -9.60 -5.34 -6.14
CA TYR A 51 -9.36 -4.20 -7.03
C TYR A 51 -8.08 -4.31 -7.86
N GLY A 52 -7.26 -5.33 -7.61
CA GLY A 52 -5.95 -5.50 -8.20
C GLY A 52 -5.99 -5.73 -9.70
N ILE A 53 -5.10 -5.03 -10.40
CA ILE A 53 -4.81 -5.26 -11.81
C ILE A 53 -3.44 -5.95 -11.95
N MET A 54 -2.47 -5.52 -11.13
CA MET A 54 -1.06 -5.93 -11.25
C MET A 54 -0.24 -5.54 -10.03
N THR A 55 0.78 -6.33 -9.68
CA THR A 55 1.83 -5.99 -8.71
C THR A 55 3.10 -6.82 -8.94
N ASN A 56 4.26 -6.31 -8.53
CA ASN A 56 5.51 -7.06 -8.44
C ASN A 56 5.82 -7.55 -7.01
N MET A 57 4.96 -7.29 -6.02
CA MET A 57 5.20 -7.63 -4.62
C MET A 57 4.83 -9.10 -4.34
N ASP A 58 5.84 -9.93 -4.08
CA ASP A 58 5.66 -11.37 -3.83
C ASP A 58 4.75 -11.68 -2.63
N ILE A 59 4.82 -10.85 -1.58
CA ILE A 59 3.99 -11.00 -0.37
C ILE A 59 2.49 -10.77 -0.61
N LEU A 60 2.13 -10.14 -1.73
CA LEU A 60 0.75 -9.80 -2.10
C LEU A 60 0.23 -10.65 -3.27
N ALA A 61 1.07 -11.53 -3.83
CA ALA A 61 0.77 -12.33 -5.00
C ALA A 61 0.34 -13.77 -4.67
N PRO A 62 -0.94 -14.01 -4.35
CA PRO A 62 -1.53 -15.34 -4.52
C PRO A 62 -2.81 -15.35 -5.38
N SER A 63 -3.23 -14.21 -5.93
CA SER A 63 -4.41 -14.11 -6.80
C SER A 63 -4.02 -14.34 -8.26
N ASP A 64 -4.74 -15.25 -8.91
CA ASP A 64 -4.73 -15.56 -10.34
C ASP A 64 -5.15 -14.37 -11.24
N GLN A 65 -5.71 -13.31 -10.65
CA GLN A 65 -6.07 -12.07 -11.36
C GLN A 65 -4.92 -11.06 -11.47
N ILE A 66 -3.83 -11.25 -10.71
CA ILE A 66 -2.71 -10.31 -10.68
C ILE A 66 -1.66 -10.76 -11.69
N VAL A 67 -1.60 -10.06 -12.82
CA VAL A 67 -0.51 -10.24 -13.78
C VAL A 67 0.77 -9.63 -13.17
N LYS A 68 1.94 -10.28 -13.31
CA LYS A 68 3.25 -9.74 -12.85
C LYS A 68 3.95 -8.86 -13.90
N GLU A 69 3.38 -8.77 -15.10
CA GLU A 69 3.98 -8.06 -16.25
C GLU A 69 3.86 -6.55 -16.10
N CYS A 70 4.96 -5.89 -15.74
CA CYS A 70 5.00 -4.44 -15.58
C CYS A 70 4.90 -3.70 -16.93
N PRO A 71 3.94 -2.77 -17.12
CA PRO A 71 3.85 -1.97 -18.33
C PRO A 71 4.96 -0.92 -18.32
N GLU A 72 5.69 -0.84 -19.42
CA GLU A 72 6.77 0.13 -19.66
C GLU A 72 6.35 1.59 -19.39
N ILE A 73 5.05 1.86 -19.45
CA ILE A 73 4.47 3.17 -19.16
C ILE A 73 4.81 3.71 -17.76
N LEU A 74 5.09 2.83 -16.78
CA LEU A 74 5.43 3.26 -15.42
C LEU A 74 6.78 4.01 -15.37
N PHE A 75 7.75 3.64 -16.21
CA PHE A 75 9.04 4.34 -16.32
C PHE A 75 8.87 5.82 -16.66
N TYR A 76 7.90 6.12 -17.54
CA TYR A 76 7.68 7.48 -18.00
C TYR A 76 6.85 8.31 -17.02
N LEU A 77 6.09 7.65 -16.13
CA LEU A 77 5.15 8.30 -15.22
C LEU A 77 5.76 8.63 -13.85
N VAL A 78 6.75 7.86 -13.42
CA VAL A 78 7.39 8.03 -12.11
C VAL A 78 8.88 8.33 -12.33
N PRO A 79 9.30 9.60 -12.25
CA PRO A 79 10.70 9.96 -12.34
C PRO A 79 11.54 9.20 -11.31
N GLY A 80 12.61 8.51 -11.76
CA GLY A 80 13.44 7.67 -10.90
C GLY A 80 12.87 6.28 -10.59
N PHE A 81 11.83 5.86 -11.33
CA PHE A 81 11.29 4.50 -11.22
C PHE A 81 12.14 3.51 -11.99
N GLU A 82 12.89 2.71 -11.24
CA GLU A 82 13.64 1.56 -11.73
C GLU A 82 12.92 0.27 -11.29
N LEU A 83 12.71 -0.65 -12.24
CA LEU A 83 11.95 -1.89 -12.01
C LEU A 83 12.53 -2.75 -10.88
N ASP A 84 13.85 -2.69 -10.69
CA ASP A 84 14.58 -3.51 -9.71
C ASP A 84 14.50 -2.93 -8.29
N TYR A 85 14.04 -1.68 -8.14
CA TYR A 85 14.14 -0.93 -6.88
C TYR A 85 12.82 -0.45 -6.30
N HIS A 86 11.68 -0.63 -6.98
CA HIS A 86 10.38 -0.17 -6.46
C HIS A 86 9.35 -1.28 -6.41
N ASP A 87 8.88 -1.57 -5.20
CA ASP A 87 7.63 -2.33 -5.00
C ASP A 87 6.46 -1.46 -5.48
N PHE A 88 5.57 -2.02 -6.29
CA PHE A 88 4.37 -1.31 -6.73
C PHE A 88 3.13 -2.19 -6.76
N VAL A 89 1.97 -1.53 -6.67
CA VAL A 89 0.66 -2.15 -6.89
C VAL A 89 -0.22 -1.25 -7.74
N MET A 90 -0.92 -1.83 -8.70
CA MET A 90 -1.91 -1.14 -9.52
C MET A 90 -3.32 -1.63 -9.20
N LEU A 91 -4.21 -0.68 -8.91
CA LEU A 91 -5.58 -0.91 -8.48
C LEU A 91 -6.55 -0.13 -9.36
N LYS A 92 -7.65 -0.75 -9.78
CA LYS A 92 -8.73 -0.11 -10.53
C LYS A 92 -9.88 0.24 -9.59
N ALA A 93 -10.41 1.45 -9.72
CA ALA A 93 -11.67 1.84 -9.12
C ALA A 93 -12.65 2.31 -10.21
N ASN A 94 -13.92 1.96 -10.06
CA ASN A 94 -15.02 2.32 -10.94
C ASN A 94 -15.94 3.36 -10.29
N THR A 95 -15.86 3.53 -8.97
CA THR A 95 -16.66 4.50 -8.20
C THR A 95 -15.81 5.21 -7.15
N ILE A 96 -16.32 6.31 -6.59
CA ILE A 96 -15.64 7.03 -5.50
C ILE A 96 -15.58 6.21 -4.22
N ASP A 97 -16.60 5.41 -3.92
CA ASP A 97 -16.61 4.54 -2.74
C ASP A 97 -15.49 3.50 -2.80
N GLU A 98 -15.21 2.95 -3.99
CA GLU A 98 -14.09 2.04 -4.21
C GLU A 98 -12.73 2.74 -4.01
N VAL A 99 -12.63 4.04 -4.36
CA VAL A 99 -11.43 4.84 -4.05
C VAL A 99 -11.25 4.98 -2.54
N ASP A 100 -12.32 5.29 -1.81
CA ASP A 100 -12.25 5.44 -0.36
C ASP A 100 -11.84 4.13 0.33
N GLU A 101 -12.39 3.00 -0.11
CA GLU A 101 -12.00 1.66 0.36
C GLU A 101 -10.51 1.38 0.09
N ILE A 102 -10.04 1.64 -1.13
CA ILE A 102 -8.62 1.47 -1.49
C ILE A 102 -7.74 2.34 -0.60
N PHE A 103 -8.04 3.63 -0.45
CA PHE A 103 -7.18 4.53 0.34
C PHE A 103 -7.25 4.26 1.84
N ALA A 104 -8.36 3.75 2.35
CA ALA A 104 -8.45 3.30 3.74
C ALA A 104 -7.44 2.17 4.01
N ALA A 105 -7.34 1.19 3.11
CA ALA A 105 -6.42 0.06 3.26
C ALA A 105 -4.93 0.47 3.26
N PHE A 106 -4.58 1.62 2.68
CA PHE A 106 -3.20 2.12 2.61
C PHE A 106 -2.89 3.28 3.57
N LYS A 107 -3.90 3.80 4.29
CA LYS A 107 -3.85 5.10 4.99
C LYS A 107 -2.60 5.34 5.83
N LYS A 108 -2.14 4.33 6.59
CA LYS A 108 -1.02 4.47 7.54
C LYS A 108 0.37 4.37 6.91
N GLU A 109 0.45 3.75 5.73
CA GLU A 109 1.69 3.63 4.97
C GLU A 109 1.79 4.70 3.88
N MET A 110 0.76 5.52 3.70
CA MET A 110 0.84 6.69 2.84
C MET A 110 1.49 7.88 3.54
N ASN A 111 2.09 8.75 2.73
CA ASN A 111 2.46 10.08 3.19
C ASN A 111 1.19 10.94 3.37
N GLU A 112 0.88 11.38 4.60
CA GLU A 112 -0.37 12.06 4.99
C GLU A 112 -0.70 13.29 4.12
N ALA A 113 0.32 14.05 3.71
CA ALA A 113 0.14 15.24 2.88
C ALA A 113 -0.48 14.91 1.50
N LYS A 114 -0.31 13.68 1.01
CA LYS A 114 -0.81 13.25 -0.31
C LYS A 114 -2.25 12.75 -0.30
N LYS A 115 -2.86 12.54 0.87
CA LYS A 115 -4.25 12.03 0.98
C LYS A 115 -5.28 13.14 0.75
N ASN A 116 -5.11 14.29 1.40
CA ASN A 116 -6.11 15.36 1.39
C ASN A 116 -6.20 16.08 0.04
N SER A 117 -5.05 16.37 -0.58
CA SER A 117 -4.99 16.98 -1.92
C SER A 117 -5.64 16.11 -3.01
N LEU A 118 -5.71 14.79 -2.79
CA LEU A 118 -6.29 13.86 -3.74
C LEU A 118 -7.82 13.82 -3.71
N LEU A 119 -8.39 13.64 -2.51
CA LEU A 119 -9.84 13.59 -2.32
C LEU A 119 -10.48 14.86 -2.89
N GLU A 120 -9.88 16.01 -2.62
CA GLU A 120 -10.27 17.29 -3.21
C GLU A 120 -10.21 17.26 -4.75
N SER A 121 -9.18 16.65 -5.34
CA SER A 121 -9.05 16.57 -6.81
C SER A 121 -10.07 15.62 -7.49
N PHE A 122 -10.51 14.55 -6.81
CA PHE A 122 -11.53 13.62 -7.33
C PHE A 122 -12.94 14.15 -7.11
N VAL A 123 -13.22 14.79 -5.97
CA VAL A 123 -14.53 15.41 -5.70
C VAL A 123 -14.85 16.49 -6.73
N ILE A 124 -13.82 17.21 -7.23
CA ILE A 124 -14.02 18.30 -8.19
C ILE A 124 -14.13 17.80 -9.65
N ASN A 125 -13.42 16.73 -10.05
CA ASN A 125 -13.30 16.32 -11.47
C ASN A 125 -13.10 14.80 -11.69
N GLY A 126 -13.62 13.95 -10.80
CA GLY A 126 -13.41 12.51 -10.86
C GLY A 126 -14.04 11.86 -12.11
N THR A 127 -13.20 11.43 -13.04
CA THR A 127 -13.59 10.54 -14.15
C THR A 127 -13.33 9.09 -13.76
N PHE A 128 -14.33 8.25 -13.95
CA PHE A 128 -14.27 6.81 -13.72
C PHE A 128 -14.45 6.01 -15.01
N PRO A 129 -13.88 4.81 -15.13
CA PRO A 129 -12.98 4.18 -14.16
C PRO A 129 -11.61 4.88 -14.08
N CYS A 130 -10.93 4.75 -12.96
CA CYS A 130 -9.58 5.28 -12.75
C CYS A 130 -8.64 4.21 -12.19
N THR A 131 -7.36 4.35 -12.52
CA THR A 131 -6.32 3.42 -12.11
C THR A 131 -5.31 4.12 -11.23
N PHE A 132 -5.06 3.55 -10.06
CA PHE A 132 -4.04 4.01 -9.13
C PHE A 132 -2.80 3.15 -9.27
N VAL A 133 -1.63 3.78 -9.28
CA VAL A 133 -0.36 3.11 -9.06
C VAL A 133 0.15 3.56 -7.70
N PHE A 134 0.30 2.62 -6.78
CA PHE A 134 0.96 2.81 -5.50
C PHE A 134 2.39 2.31 -5.63
N CYS A 135 3.37 3.20 -5.43
CA CYS A 135 4.79 2.86 -5.46
C CYS A 135 5.35 3.02 -4.05
N ARG A 136 5.97 1.97 -3.52
CA ARG A 136 6.66 2.02 -2.24
C ARG A 136 8.02 2.65 -2.42
N ASP A 137 8.28 3.70 -1.68
CA ASP A 137 9.61 4.27 -1.58
C ASP A 137 10.47 3.38 -0.68
N CYS A 138 11.50 2.75 -1.22
CA CYS A 138 12.40 1.87 -0.48
C CYS A 138 13.21 2.56 0.62
N SER A 139 13.36 3.88 0.57
CA SER A 139 14.04 4.63 1.63
C SER A 139 13.12 4.90 2.82
N THR A 140 11.86 5.25 2.56
CA THR A 140 10.89 5.60 3.62
C THR A 140 9.96 4.45 4.00
N MET A 141 9.97 3.36 3.23
CA MET A 141 9.03 2.24 3.26
C MET A 141 7.55 2.64 3.11
N LYS A 142 7.29 3.90 2.73
CA LYS A 142 5.95 4.49 2.58
C LYS A 142 5.51 4.45 1.12
N PHE A 143 4.21 4.34 0.89
CA PHE A 143 3.62 4.41 -0.44
C PHE A 143 3.41 5.86 -0.88
N SER A 144 3.93 6.17 -2.06
CA SER A 144 3.46 7.25 -2.91
C SER A 144 2.42 6.70 -3.90
N TRP A 145 1.59 7.57 -4.45
CA TRP A 145 0.56 7.15 -5.41
C TRP A 145 0.44 8.12 -6.58
N LEU A 146 -0.10 7.65 -7.69
CA LEU A 146 -0.47 8.45 -8.86
C LEU A 146 -1.71 7.88 -9.57
N ARG A 147 -2.48 8.77 -10.21
CA ARG A 147 -3.57 8.38 -11.12
C ARG A 147 -2.98 8.18 -12.52
N LEU A 148 -3.03 6.95 -13.01
CA LEU A 148 -2.38 6.54 -14.27
C LEU A 148 -2.87 7.40 -15.44
N GLU A 149 -4.18 7.57 -15.58
CA GLU A 149 -4.79 8.29 -16.71
C GLU A 149 -4.37 9.76 -16.75
N LYS A 150 -4.28 10.42 -15.58
CA LYS A 150 -3.80 11.81 -15.49
C LYS A 150 -2.33 11.93 -15.89
N GLY A 151 -1.54 10.93 -15.52
CA GLY A 151 -0.15 10.85 -15.95
C GLY A 151 -0.03 10.74 -17.46
N ILE A 152 -0.81 9.85 -18.08
CA ILE A 152 -0.84 9.65 -19.54
C ILE A 152 -1.24 10.93 -20.27
N GLU A 153 -2.28 11.63 -19.80
CA GLU A 153 -2.71 12.91 -20.37
C GLU A 153 -1.59 13.97 -20.34
N LYS A 154 -0.87 14.08 -19.22
CA LYS A 154 0.28 14.98 -19.10
C LYS A 154 1.40 14.62 -20.09
N MET A 155 1.71 13.34 -20.23
CA MET A 155 2.72 12.89 -21.19
C MET A 155 2.32 13.20 -22.63
N LYS A 156 1.06 12.89 -23.01
CA LYS A 156 0.53 13.20 -24.35
C LYS A 156 0.65 14.69 -24.66
N LYS A 157 0.29 15.55 -23.70
CA LYS A 157 0.41 17.00 -23.85
C LYS A 157 1.87 17.42 -24.03
N ALA A 158 2.79 16.93 -23.21
CA ALA A 158 4.22 17.25 -23.32
C ALA A 158 4.81 16.85 -24.69
N VAL A 159 4.40 15.69 -25.23
CA VAL A 159 4.83 15.24 -26.57
C VAL A 159 4.29 16.16 -27.67
N ILE A 160 3.02 16.58 -27.59
CA ILE A 160 2.43 17.53 -28.55
C ILE A 160 3.17 18.86 -28.50
N ASP A 161 3.38 19.41 -27.29
CA ASP A 161 4.07 20.68 -27.09
C ASP A 161 5.52 20.63 -27.62
N ALA A 162 6.23 19.51 -27.39
CA ALA A 162 7.58 19.30 -27.90
C ALA A 162 7.60 19.23 -29.44
N LYS A 163 6.67 18.50 -30.05
CA LYS A 163 6.54 18.43 -31.52
C LYS A 163 6.29 19.81 -32.12
N GLN A 164 5.39 20.59 -31.52
CA GLN A 164 5.10 21.96 -31.96
C GLN A 164 6.34 22.86 -31.90
N LYS A 165 7.09 22.82 -30.79
CA LYS A 165 8.35 23.56 -30.65
C LYS A 165 9.39 23.16 -31.68
N LEU A 166 9.51 21.87 -31.99
CA LEU A 166 10.44 21.37 -32.99
C LEU A 166 10.01 21.75 -34.42
N SER A 167 8.71 21.73 -34.72
CA SER A 167 8.18 22.16 -36.02
C SER A 167 8.25 23.67 -36.27
N LEU A 168 8.35 24.48 -35.22
CA LEU A 168 8.51 25.94 -35.31
C LEU A 168 9.98 26.37 -35.44
N ASN A 169 10.93 25.45 -35.29
CA ASN A 169 12.38 25.69 -35.38
C ASN A 169 12.99 25.19 -36.71
N ILE A 170 12.18 24.96 -37.74
CA ILE A 170 12.57 24.63 -39.14
C ILE A 170 12.00 25.71 -40.04
#